data_AF-A0A956AFS5-F1
#
_entry.id   AF-A0A956AFS5-F1
#
_cell.length_a   1.000
_cell.length_b   1.000
_cell.length_c   1.000
_cell.angle_alpha   90.00
_cell.angle_beta   90.00
_cell.angle_gamma   90.00
#
_symmetry.space_group_name_H-M   'P 1'
#
loop_
_entity.id
_entity.type
_entity.pdbx_description
1 polymer ?
#
loop_
_entity_poly.entity_id
_entity_poly.type
_entity_poly.pdbx_seq_one_letter_code
_entity_poly.pdbx_strand_id
1 'polypeptide(L)' 'MALVLAGCGAPKPPELVVYAASSLTDAFQALGPAFEAAHPGARVTFAFAGSQTLRLQLEQGAPADVFASAD' A
#
# COMPACT_ATOMS: atom_id res chain seq x y z
N MET A 1 2.17 18.75 38.59
CA MET A 1 1.94 19.67 37.46
C MET A 1 2.19 18.86 36.20
N ALA A 2 1.11 18.42 35.52
CA ALA A 2 1.18 17.43 34.45
C ALA A 2 1.69 18.07 33.15
N LEU A 3 2.71 17.46 32.55
CA LEU A 3 3.26 17.83 31.25
C LEU A 3 2.41 17.17 30.16
N VAL A 4 1.62 17.96 29.44
CA VAL A 4 0.83 17.49 28.29
C VAL A 4 1.74 17.46 27.07
N LEU A 5 2.10 16.27 26.60
CA LEU A 5 2.72 16.07 25.29
C LEU A 5 1.64 16.27 24.21
N ALA A 6 1.54 17.47 23.67
CA ALA A 6 0.83 17.74 22.43
C ALA A 6 1.64 17.16 21.26
N GLY A 7 1.49 15.86 21.01
CA GLY A 7 1.96 15.24 19.78
C GLY A 7 1.07 15.65 18.62
N CYS A 8 1.40 16.76 17.95
CA CYS A 8 0.82 17.06 16.63
C CYS A 8 1.39 16.07 15.61
N GLY A 9 0.82 14.86 15.54
CA GLY A 9 0.91 14.04 14.35
C GLY A 9 0.08 14.72 13.27
N ALA A 10 0.72 15.42 12.33
CA ALA A 10 0.03 15.87 11.12
C ALA A 10 -0.64 14.63 10.49
N PRO A 11 -1.90 14.72 10.03
CA PRO A 11 -2.55 13.59 9.38
C PRO A 11 -1.72 13.22 8.15
N LYS A 12 -1.00 12.09 8.24
CA LYS A 12 -0.31 11.53 7.09
C LYS A 12 -1.41 11.14 6.09
N PRO A 13 -1.27 11.51 4.80
CA PRO A 13 -2.22 11.05 3.79
C PRO A 13 -2.37 9.52 3.90
N PRO A 14 -3.61 8.99 3.88
CA PRO A 14 -3.83 7.55 3.93
C PRO A 14 -3.02 6.90 2.80
N GLU A 15 -2.06 6.05 3.19
CA GLU A 15 -1.19 5.33 2.28
C GLU A 15 -1.68 3.89 2.21
N LEU A 16 -1.89 3.41 0.98
CA LEU A 16 -2.32 2.06 0.70
C LEU A 16 -1.16 1.28 0.09
N VAL A 17 -0.70 0.24 0.78
CA VAL A 17 0.37 -0.64 0.30
C VAL A 17 -0.26 -1.86 -0.39
N VAL A 18 0.03 -2.02 -1.68
CA VAL A 18 -0.58 -3.04 -2.53
C VAL A 18 0.51 -4.00 -3.02
N TYR A 19 0.41 -5.26 -2.62
CA TYR A 19 1.27 -6.34 -3.10
C TYR A 19 0.57 -7.02 -4.27
N ALA A 20 1.15 -6.92 -5.46
CA ALA A 20 0.54 -7.44 -6.68
C ALA A 20 1.50 -8.35 -7.44
N ALA A 21 0.97 -9.42 -8.02
CA ALA A 21 1.75 -10.31 -8.87
C ALA A 21 2.37 -9.54 -10.04
N SER A 22 3.59 -9.89 -10.44
CA SER A 22 4.31 -9.19 -11.52
C SER A 22 3.54 -9.14 -12.85
N SER A 23 2.70 -10.14 -13.14
CA SER A 23 1.85 -10.16 -14.34
C SER A 23 0.75 -9.10 -14.34
N LEU A 24 0.44 -8.51 -13.18
CA LEU A 24 -0.57 -7.46 -13.02
C LEU A 24 0.03 -6.04 -13.06
N THR A 25 1.34 -5.91 -13.26
CA THR A 25 2.06 -4.61 -13.17
C THR A 25 1.42 -3.52 -14.02
N ASP A 26 1.19 -3.78 -15.31
CA ASP A 26 0.65 -2.78 -16.24
C ASP A 26 -0.76 -2.32 -15.83
N ALA A 27 -1.59 -3.25 -15.37
CA ALA A 27 -2.94 -2.94 -14.90
C ALA A 27 -2.92 -2.06 -13.65
N PHE A 28 -2.07 -2.37 -12.68
CA PHE A 28 -1.96 -1.58 -11.45
C PHE A 28 -1.27 -0.22 -11.67
N GLN A 29 -0.35 -0.11 -12.61
CA GLN A 29 0.23 1.18 -13.01
C GLN A 29 -0.79 2.10 -13.69
N ALA A 30 -1.79 1.54 -14.38
CA ALA A 30 -2.91 2.33 -14.89
C ALA A 30 -3.93 2.68 -13.79
N LEU A 31 -4.21 1.74 -12.88
CA LEU A 31 -5.20 1.93 -11.81
C LEU A 31 -4.73 2.90 -10.71
N GLY A 32 -3.45 2.87 -10.32
CA GLY A 32 -2.92 3.70 -9.25
C GLY A 32 -3.18 5.21 -9.45
N PRO A 33 -2.75 5.81 -10.57
CA PRO A 33 -3.02 7.22 -10.85
C PRO A 33 -4.51 7.55 -10.93
N ALA A 34 -5.32 6.65 -11.50
CA ALA A 34 -6.77 6.84 -11.58
C ALA A 34 -7.42 6.84 -10.19
N PHE A 35 -6.96 5.96 -9.30
CA PHE A 35 -7.41 5.91 -7.92
C PHE A 35 -7.00 7.16 -7.15
N GLU A 36 -5.73 7.58 -7.23
CA GLU A 36 -5.25 8.79 -6.55
C GLU A 36 -5.97 10.06 -7.06
N ALA A 37 -6.28 10.13 -8.36
CA ALA A 37 -7.06 11.23 -8.94
C ALA A 37 -8.51 11.26 -8.42
N ALA A 38 -9.13 10.08 -8.21
CA ALA A 38 -10.48 9.96 -7.67
C ALA A 38 -10.55 10.16 -6.14
N HIS A 39 -9.44 9.93 -5.43
CA HIS A 39 -9.34 10.03 -3.98
C HIS A 39 -8.26 11.04 -3.56
N PRO A 40 -8.54 12.36 -3.63
CA PRO A 40 -7.57 13.40 -3.29
C PRO A 40 -7.01 13.20 -1.88
N GLY A 41 -5.68 13.12 -1.79
CA GLY A 41 -4.97 12.93 -0.52
C GLY A 41 -4.74 11.48 -0.13
N ALA A 42 -5.25 10.49 -0.87
CA ALA A 42 -4.78 9.12 -0.76
C ALA A 42 -3.48 8.92 -1.55
N ARG A 43 -2.61 8.02 -1.09
CA ARG A 43 -1.43 7.56 -1.82
C ARG A 43 -1.43 6.06 -1.97
N VAL A 44 -1.00 5.55 -3.11
CA VAL A 44 -0.90 4.11 -3.36
C VAL A 44 0.54 3.73 -3.67
N THR A 45 1.07 2.77 -2.91
CA THR A 45 2.42 2.23 -3.09
C THR A 45 2.29 0.77 -3.52
N PHE A 46 2.90 0.42 -4.65
CA PHE A 46 2.86 -0.94 -5.20
C PHE A 46 4.17 -1.68 -4.95
N ALA A 47 4.06 -2.96 -4.57
CA ALA A 47 5.16 -3.91 -4.58
C ALA A 47 4.82 -5.06 -5.54
N PHE A 48 5.64 -5.26 -6.56
CA PHE A 48 5.45 -6.30 -7.56
C PHE A 48 6.47 -7.42 -7.41
N ALA A 49 6.00 -8.66 -7.28
CA ALA A 49 6.85 -9.86 -7.32
C ALA A 49 5.99 -11.10 -7.67
N GLY A 50 6.60 -12.29 -7.68
CA GLY A 50 5.84 -13.53 -7.82
C GLY A 50 4.87 -13.72 -6.65
N SER A 51 3.66 -14.23 -6.92
CA SER A 51 2.60 -14.41 -5.92
C SER A 51 3.05 -15.19 -4.69
N GLN A 52 3.86 -16.23 -4.90
CA GLN A 52 4.43 -17.05 -3.82
C GLN A 52 5.41 -16.26 -2.95
N THR A 53 6.26 -15.42 -3.56
CA THR A 53 7.22 -14.58 -2.84
C THR A 53 6.50 -13.53 -1.98
N LEU A 54 5.49 -12.87 -2.55
CA LEU A 54 4.69 -11.89 -1.82
C LEU A 54 3.94 -12.52 -0.65
N ARG A 55 3.33 -13.71 -0.85
CA ARG A 55 2.70 -14.47 0.24
C ARG A 55 3.67 -14.76 1.39
N LEU A 56 4.89 -15.22 1.07
CA LEU A 56 5.92 -15.46 2.09
C LEU A 56 6.31 -14.19 2.84
N GLN A 57 6.37 -13.03 2.17
CA GLN A 57 6.62 -11.76 2.83
C GLN A 57 5.48 -11.39 3.79
N LEU A 58 4.23 -11.58 3.40
CA LEU A 58 3.07 -11.36 4.28
C LEU A 58 3.09 -12.28 5.51
N GLU A 59 3.43 -13.55 5.32
CA GLU A 59 3.60 -14.52 6.42
C GLU A 59 4.75 -14.12 7.38
N GLN A 60 5.75 -13.38 6.88
CA GLN A 60 6.86 -12.82 7.65
C GLN A 60 6.53 -11.46 8.29
N GLY A 61 5.30 -10.96 8.12
CA GLY A 61 4.84 -9.70 8.72
C GLY A 61 5.14 -8.47 7.89
N ALA A 62 5.42 -8.62 6.59
CA ALA A 62 5.55 -7.47 5.70
C ALA A 62 4.20 -6.73 5.61
N PRO A 63 4.19 -5.38 5.66
CA PRO A 63 2.96 -4.62 5.64
C PRO A 63 2.39 -4.56 4.22
N ALA A 64 1.15 -5.01 4.06
CA ALA A 64 0.32 -4.74 2.89
C ALA A 64 -1.15 -4.62 3.29
N ASP A 65 -1.85 -3.69 2.66
CA ASP A 65 -3.30 -3.50 2.82
C ASP A 65 -4.08 -4.35 1.81
N VAL A 66 -3.51 -4.57 0.63
CA VAL A 66 -4.11 -5.36 -0.45
C VAL A 66 -3.10 -6.36 -0.99
N PHE A 67 -3.55 -7.60 -1.19
CA PHE A 67 -2.77 -8.64 -1.86
C PHE A 67 -3.52 -9.12 -3.11
N ALA A 68 -2.88 -9.02 -4.26
CA ALA A 68 -3.39 -9.46 -5.56
C ALA A 68 -2.46 -10.51 -6.16
N SER A 69 -2.80 -11.78 -6.02
CA SER A 69 -2.07 -12.90 -6.64
C SER A 69 -2.55 -13.17 -8.06
N ALA A 70 -1.64 -13.63 -8.91
CA ALA A 70 -1.93 -14.30 -10.17
C ALA A 70 -1.31 -15.72 -10.15
N ASP A 71 -1.89 -16.62 -10.94
CA ASP A 71 -1.41 -18.00 -11.12
C ASP A 71 -0.08 -18.05 -11.87
#